data_AF-A0A961NIQ0-F1
#
_entry.id   AF-A0A961NIQ0-F1
#
_cell.length_a   1.000
_cell.length_b   1.000
_cell.length_c   1.000
_cell.angle_alpha   90.00
_cell.angle_beta   90.00
_cell.angle_gamma   90.00
#
_symmetry.space_group_name_H-M   'P 1'
#
loop_
_entity.id
_entity.type
_entity.pdbx_description
1 polymer ?
#
loop_
_entity_poly.entity_id
_entity_poly.type
_entity_poly.pdbx_seq_one_letter_code
_entity_poly.pdbx_strand_id
1 'polypeptide(L)' 'TEINQDHLHPGLFVLGGLGSRGIVFAPLAAELLAAGMTGEFLPLEIELARLLAPARFLERQRRRCEI' A
#
# COMPACT_ATOMS: atom_id res chain seq x y z
N THR A 1 -18.90 -0.16 -0.02
CA THR A 1 -18.92 0.96 0.93
C THR A 1 -17.74 1.85 0.60
N GLU A 2 -18.02 3.06 0.15
CA GLU A 2 -17.08 3.98 -0.50
C GLU A 2 -15.86 4.26 0.39
N ILE A 3 -14.69 3.76 -0.03
CA ILE A 3 -13.42 4.29 0.47
C ILE A 3 -13.32 5.67 -0.14
N ASN A 4 -13.48 6.70 0.68
CA ASN A 4 -13.41 8.07 0.21
C ASN A 4 -12.00 8.32 -0.38
N GLN A 5 -11.91 8.35 -1.72
CA GLN A 5 -10.65 8.42 -2.46
C GLN A 5 -10.09 9.86 -2.56
N ASP A 6 -10.68 10.81 -1.83
CA ASP A 6 -10.38 12.24 -1.85
C ASP A 6 -8.91 12.63 -1.63
N HIS A 7 -8.05 11.69 -1.20
CA HIS A 7 -6.62 11.93 -0.97
C HIS A 7 -5.69 11.19 -1.96
N LEU A 8 -6.22 10.44 -2.93
CA LEU A 8 -5.42 9.72 -3.93
C LEU A 8 -5.28 10.58 -5.18
N HIS A 9 -4.06 11.06 -5.45
CA HIS A 9 -3.76 11.73 -6.70
C HIS A 9 -3.61 10.72 -7.84
N PRO A 10 -4.40 10.82 -8.93
CA PRO A 10 -4.29 9.90 -10.06
C PRO A 10 -2.88 9.88 -10.66
N GLY A 11 -2.34 8.68 -10.90
CA GLY A 11 -1.01 8.50 -11.48
C GLY A 11 0.16 8.76 -10.51
N LEU A 12 -0.11 9.10 -9.25
CA LEU A 12 0.93 9.26 -8.23
C LEU A 12 1.14 7.95 -7.47
N PHE A 13 2.38 7.46 -7.50
CA PHE A 13 2.82 6.27 -6.79
C PHE A 13 3.99 6.62 -5.88
N VAL A 14 4.05 6.00 -4.70
CA VAL A 14 5.10 6.26 -3.71
C VAL A 14 5.64 4.94 -3.18
N LEU A 15 6.96 4.79 -3.27
CA LEU A 15 7.73 3.76 -2.56
C LEU A 15 8.59 4.44 -1.50
N GLY A 16 8.33 4.19 -0.22
CA GLY A 16 9.04 4.85 0.87
C GLY A 16 8.83 4.16 2.21
N GLY A 17 9.33 4.79 3.29
CA GLY A 17 9.17 4.26 4.65
C GLY A 17 9.97 2.99 4.94
N LEU A 18 11.05 2.73 4.19
CA LEU A 18 11.83 1.48 4.28
C LEU A 18 12.79 1.42 5.49
N GLY A 19 13.04 2.55 6.16
CA GLY A 19 13.94 2.65 7.32
C GLY A 19 15.37 2.16 7.02
N SER A 20 16.04 1.59 8.02
CA SER A 20 17.42 1.07 7.89
C SER A 20 17.54 -0.24 7.11
N ARG A 21 16.41 -0.90 6.79
CA ARG A 21 16.36 -2.19 6.08
C ARG A 21 15.95 -2.02 4.62
N GLY A 22 16.18 -0.84 4.05
CA GLY A 22 15.78 -0.52 2.68
C GLY A 22 16.35 -1.46 1.63
N ILE A 23 17.63 -1.83 1.73
CA ILE A 23 18.26 -2.74 0.75
C ILE A 23 17.56 -4.10 0.70
N VAL A 24 17.06 -4.58 1.84
CA VAL A 24 16.40 -5.90 1.94
C VAL A 24 15.00 -5.85 1.34
N PHE A 25 14.22 -4.80 1.63
CA PHE A 25 12.81 -4.74 1.24
C PHE A 25 12.54 -4.00 -0.07
N ALA A 26 13.46 -3.15 -0.53
CA ALA A 26 13.28 -2.35 -1.74
C ALA A 26 12.93 -3.17 -2.97
N PRO A 27 13.58 -4.32 -3.26
CA PRO A 27 13.26 -5.09 -4.48
C PRO A 27 11.82 -5.60 -4.49
N LEU A 28 11.39 -6.27 -3.42
CA LEU A 28 10.03 -6.83 -3.32
C LEU A 28 8.96 -5.73 -3.31
N ALA A 29 9.24 -4.61 -2.63
CA ALA A 29 8.30 -3.50 -2.55
C ALA A 29 8.22 -2.72 -3.88
N ALA A 30 9.31 -2.65 -4.65
CA ALA A 30 9.31 -2.09 -6.00
C ALA A 30 8.53 -2.98 -6.98
N GLU A 31 8.70 -4.30 -6.90
CA GLU A 31 7.93 -5.27 -7.70
C GLU A 31 6.44 -5.19 -7.41
N LEU A 32 6.06 -5.14 -6.12
CA LEU A 32 4.67 -4.93 -5.72
C LEU A 32 4.09 -3.63 -6.30
N LEU A 33 4.86 -2.54 -6.23
CA LEU A 33 4.43 -1.26 -6.77
C LEU A 33 4.25 -1.31 -8.29
N ALA A 34 5.22 -1.90 -9.01
CA ALA A 34 5.16 -2.07 -10.45
C ALA A 34 3.96 -2.92 -10.88
N ALA A 35 3.71 -4.05 -10.22
CA ALA A 35 2.54 -4.90 -10.48
C ALA A 35 1.22 -4.12 -10.28
N GLY A 36 1.15 -3.29 -9.23
CA GLY A 36 0.01 -2.41 -9.00
C GLY A 36 -0.16 -1.30 -10.06
N MET A 37 0.94 -0.80 -10.64
CA MET A 37 0.92 0.20 -11.71
C MET A 37 0.50 -0.41 -13.05
N THR A 38 0.90 -1.65 -13.35
CA THR A 38 0.63 -2.33 -14.62
C THR A 38 -0.64 -3.19 -14.60
N GLY A 39 -1.20 -3.47 -13.42
CA GLY A 39 -2.35 -4.35 -13.27
C GLY A 39 -1.98 -5.84 -13.40
N GLU A 40 -0.71 -6.18 -13.19
CA GLU A 40 -0.23 -7.56 -13.14
C GLU A 40 -0.61 -8.25 -11.82
N PHE A 41 -0.36 -9.56 -11.76
CA PHE A 41 -0.54 -10.31 -10.52
C PHE A 41 0.41 -9.81 -9.44
N LEU A 42 -0.09 -9.68 -8.22
CA LEU A 42 0.72 -9.25 -7.09
C LEU A 42 1.73 -10.36 -6.71
N PRO A 43 2.98 -10.00 -6.36
CA PRO A 43 4.00 -10.96 -5.92
C PRO A 43 3.74 -11.49 -4.49
N LEU A 44 2.68 -11.03 -3.84
CA LEU A 44 2.30 -11.36 -2.47
C LEU A 44 0.79 -11.58 -2.36
N GLU A 45 0.38 -12.18 -1.25
CA GLU A 45 -1.02 -12.24 -0.86
C GLU A 45 -1.64 -10.85 -0.67
N ILE A 46 -2.91 -10.71 -1.04
CA ILE A 46 -3.66 -9.45 -0.99
C ILE A 46 -3.67 -8.85 0.42
N GLU A 47 -3.83 -9.69 1.44
CA GLU A 47 -3.85 -9.22 2.85
C GLU A 47 -2.50 -8.65 3.27
N LEU A 48 -1.38 -9.23 2.79
CA LEU A 48 -0.04 -8.71 3.06
C LEU A 48 0.22 -7.41 2.29
N ALA A 49 -0.22 -7.32 1.03
CA ALA A 49 -0.13 -6.10 0.23
C ALA A 49 -0.91 -4.94 0.87
N ARG A 50 -2.09 -5.21 1.45
CA ARG A 50 -2.89 -4.23 2.21
C ARG A 50 -2.16 -3.67 3.43
N LEU A 51 -1.32 -4.46 4.09
CA LEU A 51 -0.49 -4.00 5.20
C LEU A 51 0.64 -3.05 4.77
N LEU A 52 0.99 -3.02 3.48
CA LEU A 52 1.97 -2.08 2.93
C LEU A 52 1.32 -0.80 2.41
N ALA A 53 0.00 -0.82 2.15
CA ALA A 53 -0.72 0.32 1.64
C ALA A 53 -0.61 1.56 2.56
N PRO A 54 -0.49 2.76 2.00
CA PRO A 54 -0.40 3.99 2.80
C PRO A 54 -1.68 4.23 3.62
N ALA A 55 -2.84 3.82 3.10
CA ALA A 55 -4.14 3.96 3.75
C ALA A 55 -4.33 3.08 5.00
N ARG A 56 -3.43 2.14 5.31
CA ARG A 56 -3.59 1.17 6.42
C ARG A 56 -3.84 1.82 7.78
N PHE A 57 -3.30 3.01 8.02
CA PHE A 57 -3.47 3.71 9.30
C PHE A 57 -4.86 4.34 9.41
N LEU A 58 -5.37 4.91 8.32
CA LEU A 58 -6.71 5.47 8.24
C LEU A 58 -7.75 4.36 8.42
N GLU A 59 -7.55 3.23 7.74
CA GLU A 59 -8.42 2.06 7.87
C GLU A 59 -8.42 1.53 9.32
N ARG A 60 -7.24 1.45 9.96
CA ARG A 60 -7.14 1.05 11.37
C ARG A 60 -7.81 2.05 12.31
N GLN A 61 -7.76 3.34 12.02
CA GLN A 61 -8.46 4.37 12.80
C GLN A 61 -9.98 4.22 12.65
N ARG A 62 -10.48 4.08 11.42
CA ARG A 62 -11.92 3.88 11.14
C ARG A 62 -12.49 2.69 11.93
N ARG A 63 -11.80 1.55 11.89
CA ARG A 63 -12.19 0.34 12.63
C ARG A 63 -12.27 0.52 14.15
N ARG A 64 -11.52 1.47 14.72
CA ARG A 64 -11.59 1.78 16.16
C ARG A 64 -12.74 2.72 16.51
N CYS A 65 -13.17 3.57 15.58
CA CYS A 65 -14.26 4.52 15.79
C CYS A 65 -15.63 3.94 15.45
N GLU A 66 -15.70 2.84 14.69
CA GLU A 66 -16.93 2.09 14.41
C GLU A 66 -17.36 1.14 15.56
N ILE A 67 -16.62 1.12 16.67
CA ILE A 67 -16.94 0.40 17.92
C ILE A 67 -17.34 1.43 18.97
#